data_AF-A0A3D0CYQ3-F1
#
_entry.id   AF-A0A3D0CYQ3-F1
#
_cell.length_a   1.000
_cell.length_b   1.000
_cell.length_c   1.000
_cell.angle_alpha   90.00
_cell.angle_beta   90.00
_cell.angle_gamma   90.00
#
_symmetry.space_group_name_H-M   'P 1'
#
loop_
_entity.id
_entity.type
_entity.pdbx_description
1 polymer ?
#
loop_
_entity_poly.entity_id
_entity_poly.type
_entity_poly.pdbx_seq_one_letter_code
_entity_poly.pdbx_strand_id
1 'polypeptide(L)'
;STRIRPVLIIDEAQEMLSTVFNELRILSSKEFDSDHLLCVVFAGDARLPDRFRHPDLLPLGSRIRRRLQLDYAPREDLLACLDHLLDAAGNSALMTSELKATVAEHAAGNYRIMMNIGDELLAAAA
;
A
#
# COMPACT_ATOMS: atom_id res chain seq x y z
N SER A 1 27.41 -17.96 -1.36
CA SER A 1 26.78 -17.01 -0.42
C SER A 1 25.97 -16.01 -1.20
N THR A 2 24.67 -16.27 -1.39
CA THR A 2 23.74 -15.32 -2.01
C THR A 2 22.55 -15.20 -1.07
N ARG A 3 22.66 -14.30 -0.10
CA ARG A 3 21.69 -14.08 0.97
C ARG A 3 20.52 -13.20 0.47
N ILE A 4 20.02 -13.49 -0.72
CA ILE A 4 18.88 -12.75 -1.29
C ILE A 4 17.62 -13.32 -0.65
N ARG A 5 16.85 -12.46 0.02
CA ARG A 5 15.54 -12.80 0.58
C ARG A 5 14.48 -12.10 -0.28
N PRO A 6 13.92 -12.79 -1.29
CA PRO A 6 12.95 -12.17 -2.17
C PRO A 6 11.66 -11.83 -1.40
N VAL A 7 11.09 -10.67 -1.74
CA VAL A 7 9.77 -10.23 -1.27
C VAL A 7 8.87 -10.11 -2.49
N LEU A 8 7.76 -10.84 -2.49
CA LEU A 8 6.70 -10.73 -3.48
C LEU A 8 5.60 -9.84 -2.91
N ILE A 9 5.41 -8.66 -3.51
CA ILE A 9 4.29 -7.77 -3.19
C ILE A 9 3.24 -7.96 -4.27
N ILE A 10 2.00 -8.23 -3.86
CA ILE A 10 0.88 -8.37 -4.77
C ILE A 10 -0.14 -7.30 -4.42
N ASP A 11 -0.27 -6.34 -5.33
CA ASP A 11 -1.30 -5.30 -5.25
C ASP A 11 -2.61 -5.82 -5.83
N GLU A 12 -3.72 -5.25 -5.37
CA GLU A 12 -5.08 -5.66 -5.72
C GLU A 12 -5.33 -7.18 -5.55
N ALA A 13 -4.76 -7.78 -4.50
CA ALA A 13 -4.78 -9.22 -4.30
C ALA A 13 -6.20 -9.80 -4.20
N GLN A 14 -7.22 -8.99 -3.88
CA GLN A 14 -8.61 -9.41 -3.91
C GLN A 14 -9.10 -9.83 -5.30
N GLU A 15 -8.41 -9.45 -6.38
CA GLU A 15 -8.73 -9.86 -7.75
C GLU A 15 -8.03 -11.17 -8.16
N MET A 16 -7.11 -11.69 -7.34
CA MET A 16 -6.38 -12.92 -7.67
C MET A 16 -7.28 -14.16 -7.63
N LEU A 17 -7.02 -15.12 -8.52
CA LEU A 17 -7.69 -16.42 -8.47
C LEU A 17 -7.32 -17.19 -7.19
N SER A 18 -8.29 -17.87 -6.58
CA SER A 18 -8.07 -18.69 -5.38
C SER A 18 -7.05 -19.82 -5.60
N THR A 19 -6.90 -20.31 -6.83
CA THR A 19 -5.88 -21.29 -7.21
C THR A 19 -4.47 -20.73 -7.03
N VAL A 20 -4.23 -19.49 -7.43
CA VAL A 20 -2.91 -18.82 -7.30
C VAL A 20 -2.56 -18.59 -5.83
N PHE A 21 -3.54 -18.22 -4.99
CA PHE A 21 -3.32 -18.15 -3.53
C PHE A 21 -2.89 -19.49 -2.93
N ASN A 22 -3.48 -20.59 -3.41
CA ASN A 22 -3.12 -21.93 -2.95
C ASN A 22 -1.71 -22.36 -3.40
N GLU A 23 -1.28 -21.96 -4.59
CA GLU A 23 0.10 -22.18 -5.05
C GLU A 23 1.10 -21.37 -4.21
N LEU A 24 0.82 -20.10 -3.94
CA LEU A 24 1.64 -19.26 -3.06
C LEU A 24 1.73 -19.83 -1.65
N ARG A 25 0.64 -20.40 -1.13
CA ARG A 25 0.64 -21.14 0.14
C ARG A 25 1.68 -22.26 0.10
N ILE A 26 1.69 -23.08 -0.95
CA ILE A 26 2.64 -24.20 -1.10
C ILE A 26 4.08 -23.67 -1.14
N LEU A 27 4.34 -22.66 -1.97
CA LEU A 27 5.67 -22.05 -2.12
C LEU A 27 6.20 -21.44 -0.80
N SER A 28 5.33 -20.80 -0.02
CA SER A 28 5.68 -20.24 1.29
C SER A 28 5.88 -21.29 2.38
N SER A 29 5.32 -22.50 2.19
CA SER A 29 5.33 -23.59 3.17
C SER A 29 6.41 -24.65 2.95
N LYS A 30 7.11 -24.63 1.81
CA LYS A 30 8.19 -25.59 1.55
C LYS A 30 9.38 -25.29 2.49
N GLU A 31 9.62 -26.19 3.43
CA GLU A 31 10.88 -26.29 4.14
C GLU A 31 11.93 -26.79 3.17
N PHE A 32 12.61 -25.86 2.51
CA PHE A 32 13.92 -26.12 1.92
C PHE A 32 14.95 -25.85 3.00
N ASP A 33 15.53 -26.91 3.59
CA ASP A 33 16.82 -26.95 4.28
C ASP A 33 17.28 -25.68 5.02
N SER A 34 16.38 -25.03 5.77
CA SER A 34 16.62 -24.01 6.81
C SER A 34 16.29 -22.52 6.54
N ASP A 35 15.58 -22.11 5.47
CA ASP A 35 15.12 -20.71 5.38
C ASP A 35 13.81 -20.52 4.59
N HIS A 36 12.93 -19.63 5.09
CA HIS A 36 11.70 -19.23 4.37
C HIS A 36 12.05 -18.63 3.01
N LEU A 37 11.74 -19.35 1.93
CA LEU A 37 12.12 -19.02 0.55
C LEU A 37 11.51 -17.72 0.00
N LEU A 38 10.32 -17.32 0.48
CA LEU A 38 9.58 -16.20 -0.10
C LEU A 38 8.73 -15.47 0.95
N CYS A 39 9.02 -14.19 1.19
CA CYS A 39 8.12 -13.31 1.92
C CYS A 39 7.04 -12.81 0.95
N VAL A 40 5.75 -12.95 1.31
CA VAL A 40 4.64 -12.48 0.48
C VAL A 40 3.87 -11.40 1.25
N VAL A 41 3.68 -10.25 0.62
CA VAL A 41 2.84 -9.15 1.10
C VAL A 41 1.64 -9.04 0.17
N PHE A 42 0.45 -9.26 0.71
CA PHE A 42 -0.79 -9.03 -0.01
C PHE A 42 -1.31 -7.63 0.34
N ALA A 43 -1.45 -6.79 -0.67
CA ALA A 43 -2.10 -5.49 -0.61
C ALA A 43 -3.41 -5.54 -1.40
N GLY A 44 -4.40 -4.81 -0.92
CA GLY A 44 -5.74 -4.81 -1.49
C GLY A 44 -6.73 -4.12 -0.56
N ASP A 45 -7.99 -4.12 -0.96
CA ASP A 45 -9.06 -3.48 -0.22
C ASP A 45 -9.69 -4.39 0.86
N ALA A 46 -10.76 -3.91 1.48
CA ALA A 46 -11.47 -4.61 2.56
C ALA A 46 -12.04 -6.00 2.15
N ARG A 47 -12.21 -6.27 0.84
CA ARG A 47 -12.67 -7.58 0.33
C ARG A 47 -11.61 -8.66 0.54
N LEU A 48 -10.33 -8.31 0.56
CA LEU A 48 -9.23 -9.26 0.67
C LEU A 48 -9.22 -10.03 2.01
N PRO A 49 -9.28 -9.37 3.18
CA PRO A 49 -9.45 -10.07 4.46
C PRO A 49 -10.67 -11.01 4.51
N ASP A 50 -11.78 -10.63 3.88
CA ASP A 50 -12.99 -11.45 3.82
C ASP A 50 -12.79 -12.69 2.95
N ARG A 51 -12.07 -12.56 1.82
CA ARG A 51 -11.68 -13.72 1.01
C ARG A 51 -10.87 -14.73 1.80
N PHE A 52 -9.96 -14.30 2.67
CA PHE A 52 -9.18 -15.20 3.52
C PHE A 52 -9.98 -15.93 4.60
N ARG A 53 -11.24 -15.55 4.84
CA ARG A 53 -12.18 -16.27 5.70
C ARG A 53 -12.97 -17.35 4.96
N HIS A 54 -12.96 -17.35 3.63
CA HIS A 54 -13.64 -18.36 2.83
C HIS A 54 -13.01 -19.75 3.04
N PRO A 55 -13.79 -20.85 3.10
CA PRO A 55 -13.26 -22.20 3.34
C PRO A 55 -12.06 -22.57 2.45
N ASP A 56 -12.09 -22.19 1.17
CA ASP A 56 -11.04 -22.50 0.19
C ASP A 56 -9.71 -21.78 0.46
N LEU A 57 -9.72 -20.67 1.20
CA LEU A 57 -8.56 -19.84 1.51
C LEU A 57 -8.25 -19.77 3.01
N LEU A 58 -9.09 -20.34 3.87
CA LEU A 58 -8.90 -20.40 5.31
C LEU A 58 -7.51 -20.95 5.71
N PRO A 59 -6.95 -21.98 5.04
CA PRO A 59 -5.61 -22.47 5.35
C PRO A 59 -4.47 -21.49 5.02
N LEU A 60 -4.66 -20.59 4.05
CA LEU A 60 -3.72 -19.50 3.77
C LEU A 60 -3.93 -18.36 4.76
N GLY A 61 -5.19 -17.98 4.99
CA GLY A 61 -5.57 -16.92 5.92
C GLY A 61 -5.03 -17.13 7.34
N SER A 62 -5.05 -18.37 7.84
CA SER A 62 -4.51 -18.71 9.17
C SER A 62 -2.98 -18.56 9.29
N ARG A 63 -2.25 -18.54 8.16
CA ARG A 63 -0.79 -18.34 8.13
C ARG A 63 -0.38 -16.88 8.05
N ILE A 64 -1.30 -15.98 7.70
CA ILE A 64 -1.04 -14.54 7.67
C ILE A 64 -0.93 -14.02 9.11
N ARG A 65 0.30 -13.73 9.54
CA ARG A 65 0.60 -13.31 10.92
C ARG A 65 0.39 -11.82 11.16
N ARG A 66 0.66 -10.99 10.14
CA ARG A 66 0.54 -9.53 10.22
C ARG A 66 -0.58 -9.08 9.30
N ARG A 67 -1.46 -8.25 9.83
CA ARG A 67 -2.52 -7.56 9.09
C ARG A 67 -2.40 -6.10 9.47
N LEU A 68 -2.26 -5.25 8.46
CA LEU A 68 -2.26 -3.82 8.61
C LEU A 68 -3.45 -3.29 7.83
N GLN A 69 -4.34 -2.59 8.52
CA GLN A 69 -5.45 -1.91 7.88
C GLN A 69 -5.05 -0.45 7.78
N LEU A 70 -5.03 0.09 6.56
CA LEU A 70 -4.73 1.49 6.32
C LEU A 70 -6.04 2.27 6.37
N ASP A 71 -6.15 3.15 7.35
CA ASP A 71 -7.26 4.08 7.47
C ASP A 71 -6.91 5.41 6.79
N TYR A 72 -7.88 6.34 6.76
CA TYR A 72 -7.63 7.71 6.33
C TYR A 72 -6.46 8.32 7.12
N ALA A 73 -5.54 8.94 6.40
CA ALA A 73 -4.40 9.60 7.00
C ALA A 73 -4.86 10.83 7.80
N PRO A 74 -4.24 11.10 8.96
CA PRO A 74 -4.46 12.35 9.65
C PRO A 74 -3.88 13.50 8.82
N ARG A 75 -4.36 14.72 9.09
CA ARG A 75 -4.00 15.92 8.30
C ARG A 75 -2.49 16.18 8.32
N GLU A 76 -1.83 15.96 9.44
CA GLU A 76 -0.39 16.12 9.60
C GLU A 76 0.42 15.20 8.68
N ASP A 77 -0.04 13.97 8.43
CA ASP A 77 0.65 13.03 7.55
C ASP A 77 0.50 13.45 6.08
N LEU A 78 -0.68 13.97 5.69
CA LEU A 78 -0.89 14.56 4.37
C LEU A 78 0.02 15.77 4.15
N LEU A 79 0.11 16.67 5.13
CA LEU A 79 0.98 17.85 5.06
C LEU A 79 2.45 17.45 4.95
N ALA A 80 2.91 16.50 5.79
CA ALA A 80 4.28 16.01 5.74
C ALA A 80 4.59 15.32 4.40
N CYS A 81 3.63 14.58 3.83
CA CYS A 81 3.75 13.99 2.51
C CYS A 81 3.86 15.06 1.42
N LEU A 82 3.01 16.08 1.45
CA LEU A 82 3.03 17.17 0.48
C LEU A 82 4.35 17.97 0.55
N ASP A 83 4.83 18.29 1.76
CA ASP A 83 6.13 18.94 1.96
C ASP A 83 7.27 18.10 1.37
N HIS A 84 7.29 16.80 1.66
CA HIS A 84 8.27 15.88 1.10
C HIS A 84 8.25 15.85 -0.44
N LEU A 85 7.06 15.84 -1.04
CA LEU A 85 6.90 15.82 -2.50
C LEU A 85 7.37 17.11 -3.17
N LEU A 86 7.07 18.27 -2.57
CA LEU A 86 7.53 19.57 -3.06
C LEU A 86 9.06 19.71 -2.94
N ASP A 87 9.63 19.24 -1.83
CA ASP A 87 11.08 19.16 -1.62
C ASP A 87 11.74 18.25 -2.66
N ALA A 88 11.19 17.05 -2.88
CA ALA A 88 11.70 16.09 -3.86
C ALA A 88 11.57 16.59 -5.31
N ALA A 89 10.53 17.36 -5.62
CA ALA A 89 10.35 18.05 -6.90
C ALA A 89 11.31 19.23 -7.10
N GLY A 90 12.00 19.68 -6.03
CA GLY A 90 12.99 20.75 -6.08
C GLY A 90 12.41 22.16 -5.92
N ASN A 91 11.14 22.30 -5.54
CA ASN A 91 10.53 23.60 -5.28
C ASN A 91 9.60 23.55 -4.05
N SER A 92 10.22 23.55 -2.87
CA SER A 92 9.54 23.54 -1.57
C SER A 92 8.65 24.77 -1.33
N ALA A 93 8.92 25.87 -2.03
CA ALA A 93 8.19 27.13 -1.94
C ALA A 93 7.05 27.26 -2.96
N LEU A 94 6.78 26.21 -3.76
CA LEU A 94 5.74 26.24 -4.81
C LEU A 94 4.34 26.54 -4.24
N MET A 95 4.05 26.06 -3.03
CA MET A 95 2.77 26.25 -2.36
C MET A 95 2.93 27.00 -1.05
N THR A 96 2.04 27.95 -0.77
CA THR A 96 1.99 28.60 0.55
C THR A 96 1.49 27.61 1.61
N SER A 97 1.76 27.89 2.88
CA SER A 97 1.29 27.06 3.99
C SER A 97 -0.23 26.93 4.03
N GLU A 98 -0.95 28.00 3.69
CA GLU A 98 -2.42 28.03 3.63
C GLU A 98 -2.96 27.15 2.50
N LEU A 99 -2.30 27.17 1.34
CA LEU A 99 -2.67 26.31 0.22
C LEU A 99 -2.48 24.84 0.58
N LYS A 100 -1.33 24.48 1.17
CA LYS A 100 -1.05 23.11 1.63
C LYS A 100 -2.10 22.63 2.64
N ALA A 101 -2.45 23.46 3.62
CA ALA A 101 -3.50 23.16 4.59
C ALA A 101 -4.85 22.93 3.91
N THR A 102 -5.22 23.80 2.97
CA THR A 102 -6.48 23.70 2.22
C THR A 102 -6.55 22.41 1.41
N VAL A 103 -5.49 22.05 0.69
CA VAL A 103 -5.43 20.82 -0.10
C VAL A 103 -5.52 19.59 0.81
N ALA A 104 -4.77 19.56 1.92
CA ALA A 104 -4.80 18.45 2.87
C ALA A 104 -6.18 18.28 3.52
N GLU A 105 -6.88 19.36 3.83
CA GLU A 105 -8.25 19.33 4.38
C GLU A 105 -9.27 18.79 3.35
N HIS A 106 -9.20 19.26 2.09
CA HIS A 106 -10.08 18.78 1.02
C HIS A 106 -9.82 17.31 0.65
N ALA A 107 -8.59 16.83 0.81
CA ALA A 107 -8.24 15.44 0.56
C ALA A 107 -8.87 14.47 1.58
N ALA A 108 -9.35 14.96 2.73
CA ALA A 108 -10.03 14.17 3.76
C ALA A 108 -9.27 12.88 4.14
N GLY A 109 -7.95 12.96 4.28
CA GLY A 109 -7.08 11.84 4.63
C GLY A 109 -6.73 10.89 3.47
N ASN A 110 -7.15 11.19 2.25
CA ASN A 110 -6.86 10.38 1.06
C ASN A 110 -5.71 10.99 0.24
N TYR A 111 -4.55 10.35 0.29
CA TYR A 111 -3.36 10.75 -0.48
C TYR A 111 -3.62 10.88 -1.99
N ARG A 112 -4.45 9.99 -2.58
CA ARG A 112 -4.74 10.03 -4.01
C ARG A 112 -5.55 11.28 -4.37
N ILE A 113 -6.54 11.63 -3.55
CA ILE A 113 -7.31 12.87 -3.76
C ILE A 113 -6.40 14.10 -3.61
N MET A 114 -5.53 14.12 -2.59
CA MET A 114 -4.54 15.18 -2.40
C MET A 114 -3.67 15.39 -3.63
N MET A 115 -3.13 14.29 -4.19
CA MET A 115 -2.28 14.34 -5.37
C MET A 115 -3.02 14.82 -6.61
N ASN A 116 -4.26 14.37 -6.83
CA ASN A 116 -5.07 14.80 -7.96
C ASN A 116 -5.38 16.31 -7.89
N ILE A 117 -5.74 16.82 -6.71
CA ILE A 117 -5.95 18.26 -6.52
C ILE A 117 -4.66 19.04 -6.82
N GLY A 118 -3.51 18.55 -6.34
CA GLY A 118 -2.21 19.16 -6.60
C GLY A 118 -1.87 19.21 -8.09
N ASP A 119 -2.14 18.14 -8.84
CA ASP A 119 -1.94 18.05 -10.28
C ASP A 119 -2.85 19.04 -11.05
N GLU A 120 -4.14 19.10 -10.69
CA GLU A 120 -5.09 20.05 -11.27
C GLU A 120 -4.67 21.51 -11.04
N LEU A 121 -4.20 21.84 -9.83
CA LEU A 121 -3.69 23.18 -9.50
C LEU A 121 -2.43 23.52 -10.29
N LEU A 122 -1.51 22.56 -10.42
CA LEU A 122 -0.27 22.76 -11.16
C LEU A 122 -0.55 22.98 -12.65
N ALA A 123 -1.46 22.21 -13.23
CA ALA A 123 -1.88 22.36 -14.62
C ALA A 123 -2.58 23.69 -14.89
N ALA A 124 -3.40 24.18 -13.94
CA ALA A 124 -4.07 25.48 -14.07
C ALA A 124 -3.14 26.69 -13.93
N ALA A 125 -1.98 26.51 -13.29
CA ALA A 125 -0.98 27.57 -13.09
C ALA A 125 0.08 27.67 -14.21
N ALA A 126 0.11 26.68 -15.12
CA ALA A 126 1.03 26.59 -16.26
C ALA A 126 0.50 27.35 -17.49
#